data_AF-A0A2G6Q027-F1
#
_entry.id   AF-A0A2G6Q027-F1
#
_cell.length_a   1.000
_cell.length_b   1.000
_cell.length_c   1.000
_cell.angle_alpha   90.00
_cell.angle_beta   90.00
_cell.angle_gamma   90.00
#
_symmetry.space_group_name_H-M   'P 1'
#
loop_
_entity.id
_entity.type
_entity.pdbx_description
1 polymer ?
#
loop_
_entity_poly.entity_id
_entity_poly.type
_entity_poly.pdbx_seq_one_letter_code
_entity_poly.pdbx_strand_id
1 'polypeptide(L)'
;MAQPPTTTKEISKIPKRFKRKQPKLFRQVPNRQNGTAVCYSDQASRHDCMDHFEEPRGQGKAIRVELAEKFEYPIACLIDPQDVFPGIGADNQGQAGANAHELKEMAWLKAKMPIVVAGEVHTGRASALYFGGDKCTLKHSIDSSHALKVGASIHWKDATPMEQAAEALHLTAPKLKNLNLVDKVIKEPLGCVYSNMLETYRILHDQLSEWLKSCYDNLFEGCFKPRYQKFRVMGVYDQVG
;
A
#
# COMPACT_ATOMS: atom_id res chain seq x y z
N MET A 1 21.87 24.59 4.84
CA MET A 1 20.73 24.06 5.62
C MET A 1 19.48 24.19 4.77
N ALA A 2 19.04 23.12 4.12
CA ALA A 2 17.77 23.10 3.40
C ALA A 2 16.78 22.30 4.26
N GLN A 3 15.71 22.95 4.70
CA GLN A 3 14.64 22.30 5.45
C GLN A 3 13.91 21.30 4.54
N PRO A 4 13.49 20.14 5.06
CA PRO A 4 12.77 19.14 4.28
C PRO A 4 11.38 19.66 3.91
N PRO A 5 10.81 19.19 2.80
CA PRO A 5 9.59 19.77 2.28
C PRO A 5 8.36 19.36 3.08
N THR A 6 7.79 20.34 3.75
CA THR A 6 6.65 20.19 4.66
C THR A 6 5.35 20.79 4.11
N THR A 7 5.37 21.33 2.88
CA THR A 7 4.24 22.06 2.28
C THR A 7 3.98 21.71 0.82
N THR A 8 2.71 21.82 0.43
CA THR A 8 2.06 21.45 -0.84
C THR A 8 2.71 22.01 -2.12
N LYS A 9 3.51 23.09 -2.01
CA LYS A 9 4.35 23.64 -3.09
C LYS A 9 5.42 22.68 -3.62
N GLU A 10 5.70 21.59 -2.91
CA GLU A 10 6.68 20.58 -3.29
C GLU A 10 6.05 19.42 -4.07
N ILE A 11 4.80 19.08 -3.75
CA ILE A 11 4.01 18.06 -4.45
C ILE A 11 3.69 18.52 -5.88
N SER A 12 3.40 19.82 -6.07
CA SER A 12 3.17 20.43 -7.39
C SER A 12 4.45 20.62 -8.23
N LYS A 13 5.64 20.48 -7.62
CA LYS A 13 6.95 20.51 -8.31
C LYS A 13 7.43 19.16 -8.80
N ILE A 14 6.71 18.06 -8.51
CA ILE A 14 7.01 16.73 -9.09
C ILE A 14 6.78 16.83 -10.61
N PRO A 15 7.84 16.82 -11.46
CA PRO A 15 7.66 17.26 -12.83
C PRO A 15 6.88 16.22 -13.66
N LYS A 16 5.95 16.68 -14.51
CA LYS A 16 5.10 15.83 -15.37
C LYS A 16 5.89 14.84 -16.28
N ARG A 17 7.18 15.11 -16.51
CA ARG A 17 8.11 14.31 -17.31
C ARG A 17 8.57 13.01 -16.62
N PHE A 18 8.36 12.88 -15.31
CA PHE A 18 8.83 11.76 -14.49
C PHE A 18 7.87 10.56 -14.44
N LYS A 19 6.79 10.59 -15.25
CA LYS A 19 5.85 9.47 -15.38
C LYS A 19 6.33 8.32 -16.28
N ARG A 20 7.52 8.38 -16.88
CA ARG A 20 7.98 7.37 -17.86
C ARG A 20 9.11 6.52 -17.29
N LYS A 21 8.84 5.20 -17.22
CA LYS A 21 9.73 4.08 -16.85
C LYS A 21 10.15 4.05 -15.38
N GLN A 22 9.26 3.54 -14.53
CA GLN A 22 9.65 2.88 -13.29
C GLN A 22 10.52 1.65 -13.65
N PRO A 23 11.80 1.55 -13.22
CA PRO A 23 12.55 0.32 -13.35
C PRO A 23 11.91 -0.76 -12.44
N LYS A 24 11.74 -1.97 -12.98
CA LYS A 24 11.18 -3.14 -12.28
C LYS A 24 12.09 -3.53 -11.11
N LEU A 25 11.91 -2.90 -9.94
CA LEU A 25 12.84 -3.04 -8.82
C LEU A 25 12.66 -4.37 -8.06
N PHE A 26 11.51 -5.02 -8.17
CA PHE A 26 11.23 -6.29 -7.49
C PHE A 26 10.53 -7.27 -8.42
N ARG A 27 11.33 -8.06 -9.15
CA ARG A 27 10.85 -9.28 -9.81
C ARG A 27 10.92 -10.40 -8.76
N GLN A 28 9.81 -11.12 -8.54
CA GLN A 28 9.76 -12.31 -7.71
C GLN A 28 10.95 -13.22 -8.02
N VAL A 29 11.82 -13.41 -7.03
CA VAL A 29 12.70 -14.56 -6.97
C VAL A 29 12.18 -15.39 -5.80
N PRO A 30 11.57 -16.57 -6.03
CA PRO A 30 11.57 -17.58 -4.99
C PRO A 30 13.04 -17.99 -4.82
N ASN A 31 13.77 -17.27 -3.98
CA ASN A 31 15.14 -17.67 -3.70
C ASN A 31 15.06 -18.90 -2.80
N ARG A 32 15.43 -20.05 -3.38
CA ARG A 32 15.29 -21.41 -2.83
C ARG A 32 16.07 -21.63 -1.53
N GLN A 33 16.80 -20.63 -1.03
CA GLN A 33 17.68 -20.77 0.11
C GLN A 33 17.04 -20.39 1.46
N ASN A 34 15.99 -19.55 1.52
CA ASN A 34 15.39 -19.09 2.80
C ASN A 34 13.84 -19.06 2.86
N GLY A 35 13.12 -19.56 1.85
CA GLY A 35 11.67 -19.82 1.93
C GLY A 35 10.80 -18.61 2.31
N THR A 36 10.98 -17.42 1.74
CA THR A 36 10.09 -16.26 2.01
C THR A 36 9.16 -16.01 0.83
N ALA A 37 7.86 -15.84 1.10
CA ALA A 37 6.89 -15.44 0.09
C ALA A 37 6.79 -13.90 0.04
N VAL A 38 7.26 -13.30 -1.04
CA VAL A 38 7.11 -11.85 -1.25
C VAL A 38 5.99 -11.61 -2.27
N CYS A 39 4.95 -10.92 -1.81
CA CYS A 39 3.84 -10.47 -2.62
C CYS A 39 4.09 -9.03 -3.06
N TYR A 40 4.08 -8.78 -4.37
CA TYR A 40 4.21 -7.45 -4.94
C TYR A 40 2.87 -7.05 -5.56
N SER A 41 2.35 -5.88 -5.16
CA SER A 41 1.17 -5.28 -5.77
C SER A 41 1.54 -3.91 -6.30
N ASP A 42 1.76 -3.84 -7.61
CA ASP A 42 2.09 -2.63 -8.36
C ASP A 42 1.18 -2.53 -9.57
N GLN A 43 0.76 -1.30 -9.88
CA GLN A 43 0.25 -0.96 -11.18
C GLN A 43 1.42 -0.66 -12.11
N ALA A 44 2.08 -1.71 -12.59
CA ALA A 44 3.21 -1.58 -13.49
C ALA A 44 2.87 -0.61 -14.63
N SER A 45 3.47 0.58 -14.57
CA SER A 45 3.19 1.63 -15.54
C SER A 45 3.58 1.18 -16.96
N ARG A 46 2.57 1.11 -17.83
CA ARG A 46 2.58 1.48 -19.26
C ARG A 46 3.04 0.42 -20.29
N HIS A 47 2.06 0.05 -21.13
CA HIS A 47 2.10 -0.43 -22.52
C HIS A 47 2.40 -1.89 -22.87
N ASP A 48 3.11 -2.69 -22.08
CA ASP A 48 3.51 -4.06 -22.54
C ASP A 48 3.04 -5.23 -21.65
N CYS A 49 2.18 -4.99 -20.67
CA CYS A 49 1.69 -6.05 -19.77
C CYS A 49 0.22 -5.85 -19.45
N MET A 50 -0.63 -5.92 -20.48
CA MET A 50 -2.04 -5.56 -20.36
C MET A 50 -2.96 -6.65 -19.79
N ASP A 51 -2.51 -7.87 -19.48
CA ASP A 51 -3.51 -8.94 -19.37
C ASP A 51 -3.93 -9.45 -17.98
N HIS A 52 -3.31 -9.15 -16.82
CA HIS A 52 -3.61 -10.01 -15.64
C HIS A 52 -3.61 -9.43 -14.22
N PHE A 53 -3.49 -8.12 -13.98
CA PHE A 53 -3.25 -7.66 -12.59
C PHE A 53 -4.46 -7.19 -11.77
N GLU A 54 -5.60 -6.86 -12.38
CA GLU A 54 -6.81 -6.43 -11.65
C GLU A 54 -8.14 -6.82 -12.35
N GLU A 55 -8.11 -7.76 -13.30
CA GLU A 55 -9.32 -8.49 -13.64
C GLU A 55 -9.77 -9.31 -12.42
N PRO A 56 -11.04 -9.68 -12.24
CA PRO A 56 -11.47 -10.58 -11.17
C PRO A 56 -10.83 -11.98 -11.21
N ARG A 57 -10.02 -12.30 -12.24
CA ARG A 57 -8.99 -13.37 -12.21
C ARG A 57 -7.82 -13.09 -11.25
N GLY A 58 -7.73 -11.89 -10.69
CA GLY A 58 -6.70 -11.34 -9.81
C GLY A 58 -6.71 -11.89 -8.37
N GLN A 59 -7.70 -12.72 -8.02
CA GLN A 59 -7.79 -13.49 -6.76
C GLN A 59 -6.51 -14.27 -6.43
N GLY A 60 -5.66 -14.53 -7.42
CA GLY A 60 -4.37 -15.19 -7.21
C GLY A 60 -3.47 -14.49 -6.19
N LYS A 61 -3.63 -13.20 -5.89
CA LYS A 61 -2.83 -12.53 -4.84
C LYS A 61 -3.21 -13.02 -3.43
N ALA A 62 -4.48 -12.98 -3.06
CA ALA A 62 -4.95 -13.49 -1.77
C ALA A 62 -4.70 -14.99 -1.63
N ILE A 63 -4.97 -15.77 -2.69
CA ILE A 63 -4.69 -17.22 -2.71
C ILE A 63 -3.20 -17.52 -2.51
N ARG A 64 -2.30 -16.69 -3.05
CA ARG A 64 -0.85 -16.86 -2.82
C ARG A 64 -0.46 -16.58 -1.37
N VAL A 65 -1.11 -15.63 -0.73
CA VAL A 65 -0.92 -15.34 0.70
C VAL A 65 -1.44 -16.50 1.55
N GLU A 66 -2.63 -17.03 1.26
CA GLU A 66 -3.18 -18.23 1.92
C GLU A 66 -2.28 -19.45 1.74
N LEU A 67 -1.73 -19.64 0.54
CA LEU A 67 -0.82 -20.74 0.27
C LEU A 67 0.49 -20.60 1.05
N ALA A 68 1.05 -19.38 1.10
CA ALA A 68 2.23 -19.10 1.90
C ALA A 68 1.97 -19.31 3.39
N GLU A 69 0.79 -18.91 3.88
CA GLU A 69 0.34 -19.19 5.24
C GLU A 69 0.28 -20.69 5.51
N LYS A 70 -0.34 -21.46 4.61
CA LYS A 70 -0.48 -22.92 4.75
C LYS A 70 0.85 -23.66 4.78
N PHE A 71 1.87 -23.13 4.10
CA PHE A 71 3.23 -23.66 4.10
C PHE A 71 4.14 -22.99 5.13
N GLU A 72 3.58 -22.16 6.01
CA GLU A 72 4.30 -21.49 7.10
C GLU A 72 5.48 -20.63 6.61
N TYR A 73 5.33 -20.06 5.41
CA TYR A 73 6.31 -19.14 4.87
C TYR A 73 6.00 -17.71 5.31
N PRO A 74 7.01 -16.93 5.75
CA PRO A 74 6.82 -15.52 6.04
C PRO A 74 6.39 -14.76 4.79
N ILE A 75 5.48 -13.82 4.97
CA ILE A 75 4.82 -13.08 3.89
C ILE A 75 5.15 -11.60 4.03
N ALA A 76 5.65 -10.97 2.98
CA ALA A 76 5.79 -9.52 2.94
C ALA A 76 5.08 -8.95 1.70
N CYS A 77 4.38 -7.83 1.89
CA CYS A 77 3.69 -7.12 0.81
C CYS A 77 4.34 -5.77 0.54
N LEU A 78 4.59 -5.46 -0.73
CA LEU A 78 4.96 -4.13 -1.19
C LEU A 78 3.84 -3.61 -2.10
N ILE A 79 3.27 -2.46 -1.74
CA ILE A 79 2.04 -1.89 -2.29
C ILE A 79 2.37 -0.51 -2.90
N ASP A 80 2.14 -0.39 -4.21
CA ASP A 80 2.10 0.88 -4.96
C ASP A 80 0.98 0.92 -6.04
N PRO A 81 -0.27 0.45 -5.78
CA PRO A 81 -1.34 0.59 -6.73
C PRO A 81 -2.03 1.94 -6.57
N GLN A 82 -2.12 2.68 -7.67
CA GLN A 82 -2.93 3.88 -7.69
C GLN A 82 -4.41 3.48 -7.61
N ASP A 83 -5.04 2.93 -8.63
CA ASP A 83 -6.52 2.80 -8.60
C ASP A 83 -6.98 1.52 -9.28
N VAL A 84 -7.87 0.76 -8.66
CA VAL A 84 -8.51 -0.39 -9.33
C VAL A 84 -9.09 0.01 -10.70
N PHE A 85 -8.75 -0.75 -11.75
CA PHE A 85 -9.16 -0.49 -13.14
C PHE A 85 -10.69 -0.24 -13.26
N PRO A 86 -11.13 1.00 -13.57
CA PRO A 86 -12.55 1.31 -13.71
C PRO A 86 -13.03 0.95 -15.11
N GLY A 87 -13.70 -0.20 -15.27
CA GLY A 87 -14.24 -0.61 -16.56
C GLY A 87 -15.47 -1.49 -16.44
N ILE A 88 -16.39 -1.34 -17.39
CA ILE A 88 -17.63 -2.15 -17.48
C ILE A 88 -17.32 -3.65 -17.47
N GLY A 89 -16.23 -4.06 -18.12
CA GLY A 89 -15.78 -5.45 -18.11
C GLY A 89 -15.39 -5.94 -16.72
N ALA A 90 -14.81 -5.10 -15.88
CA ALA A 90 -14.45 -5.44 -14.50
C ALA A 90 -15.68 -5.51 -13.60
N ASP A 91 -16.63 -4.58 -13.77
CA ASP A 91 -17.91 -4.58 -13.06
C ASP A 91 -18.74 -5.83 -13.39
N ASN A 92 -18.90 -6.13 -14.68
CA ASN A 92 -19.65 -7.31 -15.15
C ASN A 92 -19.06 -8.63 -14.66
N GLN A 93 -17.76 -8.67 -14.43
CA GLN A 93 -17.07 -9.84 -13.90
C GLN A 93 -17.01 -9.86 -12.35
N GLY A 94 -17.63 -8.89 -11.68
CA GLY A 94 -17.80 -8.91 -10.22
C GLY A 94 -16.57 -8.48 -9.42
N GLN A 95 -15.82 -7.49 -9.88
CA GLN A 95 -14.62 -6.99 -9.19
C GLN A 95 -14.89 -6.56 -7.73
N ALA A 96 -16.05 -5.97 -7.44
CA ALA A 96 -16.44 -5.64 -6.07
C ALA A 96 -16.56 -6.88 -5.16
N GLY A 97 -17.13 -7.97 -5.69
CA GLY A 97 -17.24 -9.25 -4.98
C GLY A 97 -15.88 -9.91 -4.78
N ALA A 98 -15.00 -9.84 -5.78
CA ALA A 98 -13.62 -10.31 -5.66
C ALA A 98 -12.87 -9.56 -4.55
N ASN A 99 -12.94 -8.23 -4.51
CA ASN A 99 -12.30 -7.44 -3.47
C ASN A 99 -12.88 -7.73 -2.07
N ALA A 100 -14.21 -7.90 -1.96
CA ALA A 100 -14.85 -8.29 -0.70
C ALA A 100 -14.38 -9.67 -0.20
N HIS A 101 -14.21 -10.63 -1.11
CA HIS A 101 -13.65 -11.95 -0.79
C HIS A 101 -12.20 -11.82 -0.30
N GLU A 102 -11.34 -11.12 -1.03
CA GLU A 102 -9.94 -10.94 -0.61
C GLU A 102 -9.85 -10.22 0.75
N LEU A 103 -10.69 -9.21 0.99
CA LEU A 103 -10.73 -8.49 2.27
C LEU A 103 -11.09 -9.41 3.43
N LYS A 104 -12.06 -10.31 3.20
CA LYS A 104 -12.46 -11.34 4.17
C LYS A 104 -11.29 -12.29 4.49
N GLU A 105 -10.58 -12.78 3.47
CA GLU A 105 -9.44 -13.68 3.67
C GLU A 105 -8.29 -12.96 4.40
N MET A 106 -8.00 -11.72 4.04
CA MET A 106 -6.99 -10.90 4.74
C MET A 106 -7.37 -10.60 6.20
N ALA A 107 -8.66 -10.45 6.49
CA ALA A 107 -9.14 -10.27 7.87
C ALA A 107 -8.92 -11.53 8.72
N TRP A 108 -8.97 -12.72 8.12
CA TRP A 108 -8.80 -14.01 8.79
C TRP A 108 -7.37 -14.55 8.80
N LEU A 109 -6.45 -13.93 8.07
CA LEU A 109 -5.03 -14.30 8.01
C LEU A 109 -4.44 -14.46 9.42
N LYS A 110 -3.89 -15.62 9.76
CA LYS A 110 -3.20 -15.88 11.03
C LYS A 110 -1.72 -15.52 10.96
N ALA A 111 -1.12 -15.57 9.79
CA ALA A 111 0.27 -15.18 9.59
C ALA A 111 0.49 -13.66 9.81
N LYS A 112 1.67 -13.31 10.36
CA LYS A 112 2.19 -11.93 10.32
C LYS A 112 2.53 -11.56 8.89
N MET A 113 2.12 -10.36 8.49
CA MET A 113 2.35 -9.85 7.15
C MET A 113 2.71 -8.36 7.21
N PRO A 114 4.01 -8.00 7.21
CA PRO A 114 4.44 -6.63 6.97
C PRO A 114 4.00 -6.16 5.57
N ILE A 115 3.44 -4.96 5.52
CA ILE A 115 2.99 -4.29 4.32
C ILE A 115 3.75 -2.96 4.21
N VAL A 116 4.42 -2.74 3.09
CA VAL A 116 5.11 -1.48 2.79
C VAL A 116 4.39 -0.74 1.67
N VAL A 117 3.93 0.48 1.94
CA VAL A 117 3.43 1.43 0.96
C VAL A 117 4.60 2.26 0.46
N ALA A 118 4.93 2.13 -0.82
CA ALA A 118 6.13 2.72 -1.41
C ALA A 118 5.89 3.98 -2.26
N GLY A 119 4.65 4.29 -2.60
CA GLY A 119 4.33 5.43 -3.43
C GLY A 119 2.94 5.97 -3.13
N GLU A 120 1.99 5.74 -4.03
CA GLU A 120 0.63 6.23 -3.89
C GLU A 120 -0.33 5.05 -3.79
N VAL A 121 -1.12 5.02 -2.72
CA VAL A 121 -2.17 4.02 -2.54
C VAL A 121 -3.51 4.71 -2.31
N HIS A 122 -4.54 4.24 -3.03
CA HIS A 122 -5.90 4.69 -2.80
C HIS A 122 -6.68 3.63 -2.02
N THR A 123 -6.71 3.67 -0.69
CA THR A 123 -7.28 2.64 0.20
C THR A 123 -8.73 2.25 -0.08
N GLY A 124 -9.57 3.17 -0.55
CA GLY A 124 -10.96 2.86 -0.94
C GLY A 124 -11.05 1.98 -2.20
N ARG A 125 -9.95 1.90 -2.96
CA ARG A 125 -9.80 1.17 -4.23
C ARG A 125 -8.46 0.43 -4.26
N ALA A 126 -7.89 0.12 -3.09
CA ALA A 126 -6.61 -0.55 -2.98
C ALA A 126 -6.83 -2.06 -2.98
N SER A 127 -5.75 -2.80 -3.24
CA SER A 127 -5.76 -4.25 -3.03
C SER A 127 -6.10 -4.57 -1.57
N ALA A 128 -7.01 -5.52 -1.37
CA ALA A 128 -7.38 -6.04 -0.06
C ALA A 128 -6.19 -6.47 0.81
N LEU A 129 -5.05 -6.80 0.19
CA LEU A 129 -3.76 -7.06 0.86
C LEU A 129 -3.37 -5.97 1.86
N TYR A 130 -3.75 -4.72 1.60
CA TYR A 130 -3.50 -3.58 2.49
C TYR A 130 -4.08 -3.80 3.91
N PHE A 131 -5.13 -4.62 4.04
CA PHE A 131 -5.80 -4.88 5.31
C PHE A 131 -5.26 -6.11 6.05
N GLY A 132 -4.30 -6.85 5.47
CA GLY A 132 -3.87 -8.14 6.03
C GLY A 132 -2.83 -8.07 7.16
N GLY A 133 -2.29 -6.90 7.50
CA GLY A 133 -1.23 -6.85 8.52
C GLY A 133 -0.71 -5.47 8.94
N ASP A 134 0.58 -5.44 9.26
CA ASP A 134 1.27 -4.29 9.84
C ASP A 134 1.76 -3.37 8.72
N LYS A 135 1.23 -2.16 8.73
CA LYS A 135 1.33 -1.18 7.66
C LYS A 135 2.46 -0.22 7.93
N CYS A 136 3.35 -0.16 6.98
CA CYS A 136 4.49 0.71 6.98
C CYS A 136 4.48 1.53 5.70
N THR A 137 4.86 2.79 5.82
CA THR A 137 4.73 3.76 4.73
C THR A 137 6.05 4.50 4.59
N LEU A 138 6.52 4.69 3.37
CA LEU A 138 7.67 5.57 3.13
C LEU A 138 7.27 7.02 3.47
N LYS A 139 8.22 7.82 3.95
CA LYS A 139 7.98 9.18 4.46
C LYS A 139 7.16 10.07 3.51
N HIS A 140 7.35 9.97 2.20
CA HIS A 140 6.68 10.77 1.18
C HIS A 140 5.59 9.99 0.43
N SER A 141 5.30 8.75 0.81
CA SER A 141 4.16 8.02 0.26
C SER A 141 2.83 8.63 0.72
N ILE A 142 1.83 8.44 -0.13
CA ILE A 142 0.48 9.01 0.01
C ILE A 142 -0.50 7.85 0.16
N ASP A 143 -1.35 7.94 1.17
CA ASP A 143 -2.48 7.03 1.37
C ASP A 143 -3.76 7.85 1.45
N SER A 144 -4.70 7.58 0.56
CA SER A 144 -5.95 8.32 0.46
C SER A 144 -7.12 7.42 0.09
N SER A 145 -8.37 7.81 0.36
CA SER A 145 -9.51 6.96 0.01
C SER A 145 -9.74 6.89 -1.51
N HIS A 146 -9.41 7.96 -2.23
CA HIS A 146 -9.61 8.13 -3.67
C HIS A 146 -8.58 9.10 -4.22
N ALA A 147 -8.33 9.06 -5.53
CA ALA A 147 -7.45 10.01 -6.20
C ALA A 147 -7.79 11.46 -5.86
N LEU A 148 -6.77 12.27 -5.56
CA LEU A 148 -6.92 13.68 -5.17
C LEU A 148 -7.77 14.49 -6.15
N LYS A 149 -7.63 14.21 -7.44
CA LYS A 149 -8.42 14.87 -8.50
C LYS A 149 -9.91 14.54 -8.40
N VAL A 150 -10.20 13.28 -8.09
CA VAL A 150 -11.57 12.80 -7.91
C VAL A 150 -12.16 13.46 -6.67
N GLY A 151 -11.46 13.44 -5.54
CA GLY A 151 -11.87 14.14 -4.32
C GLY A 151 -12.11 15.64 -4.55
N ALA A 152 -11.19 16.31 -5.24
CA ALA A 152 -11.33 17.72 -5.61
C ALA A 152 -12.62 17.97 -6.42
N SER A 153 -12.85 17.15 -7.46
CA SER A 153 -14.05 17.27 -8.31
C SER A 153 -15.36 16.99 -7.57
N ILE A 154 -15.37 16.08 -6.60
CA ILE A 154 -16.56 15.74 -5.82
C ILE A 154 -16.88 16.87 -4.83
N HIS A 155 -15.89 17.34 -4.07
CA HIS A 155 -16.11 18.30 -2.99
C HIS A 155 -16.19 19.75 -3.47
N TRP A 156 -15.39 20.13 -4.49
CA TRP A 156 -15.29 21.50 -4.98
C TRP A 156 -15.86 21.71 -6.39
N LYS A 157 -16.39 20.66 -7.04
CA LYS A 157 -16.87 20.70 -8.44
C LYS A 157 -15.83 21.21 -9.45
N ASP A 158 -14.56 21.20 -9.03
CA ASP A 158 -13.42 21.64 -9.81
C ASP A 158 -12.22 20.77 -9.42
N ALA A 159 -11.41 20.40 -10.40
CA ALA A 159 -10.17 19.65 -10.19
C ALA A 159 -8.99 20.56 -9.82
N THR A 160 -9.12 21.89 -9.94
CA THR A 160 -8.06 22.86 -9.65
C THR A 160 -7.59 22.88 -8.18
N PRO A 161 -8.45 22.79 -7.14
CA PRO A 161 -8.04 22.89 -5.74
C PRO A 161 -7.45 21.58 -5.17
N MET A 162 -6.55 20.92 -5.89
CA MET A 162 -5.89 19.68 -5.42
C MET A 162 -5.07 19.90 -4.15
N GLU A 163 -4.44 21.08 -4.02
CA GLU A 163 -3.62 21.41 -2.85
C GLU A 163 -4.47 21.51 -1.58
N GLN A 164 -5.63 22.16 -1.68
CA GLN A 164 -6.60 22.26 -0.58
C GLN A 164 -7.19 20.89 -0.23
N ALA A 165 -7.50 20.08 -1.24
CA ALA A 165 -7.97 18.72 -1.04
C ALA A 165 -6.93 17.84 -0.31
N ALA A 166 -5.66 17.91 -0.72
CA ALA A 166 -4.59 17.15 -0.07
C ALA A 166 -4.35 17.57 1.38
N GLU A 167 -4.46 18.86 1.67
CA GLU A 167 -4.32 19.37 3.03
C GLU A 167 -5.46 18.89 3.93
N ALA A 168 -6.70 18.98 3.45
CA ALA A 168 -7.92 18.58 4.15
C ALA A 168 -8.03 17.07 4.40
N LEU A 169 -7.51 16.24 3.50
CA LEU A 169 -7.62 14.78 3.61
C LEU A 169 -6.52 14.14 4.46
N HIS A 170 -5.50 14.89 4.89
CA HIS A 170 -4.44 14.42 5.78
C HIS A 170 -3.63 13.19 5.27
N LEU A 171 -3.30 13.18 3.98
CA LEU A 171 -2.80 12.00 3.25
C LEU A 171 -1.31 11.62 3.47
N THR A 172 -0.56 12.40 4.24
CA THR A 172 0.90 12.20 4.35
C THR A 172 1.26 11.21 5.45
N ALA A 173 2.34 10.43 5.26
CA ALA A 173 2.79 9.43 6.23
C ALA A 173 2.82 9.90 7.71
N PRO A 174 3.32 11.10 8.06
CA PRO A 174 3.28 11.58 9.45
C PRO A 174 1.84 11.80 9.97
N LYS A 175 0.96 12.35 9.13
CA LYS A 175 -0.45 12.60 9.50
C LYS A 175 -1.19 11.27 9.66
N LEU A 176 -1.00 10.32 8.74
CA LEU A 176 -1.55 8.97 8.82
C LEU A 176 -1.09 8.24 10.08
N LYS A 177 0.18 8.43 10.47
CA LYS A 177 0.72 7.84 11.70
C LYS A 177 0.04 8.42 12.95
N ASN A 178 -0.20 9.73 12.97
CA ASN A 178 -0.92 10.39 14.06
C ASN A 178 -2.39 9.95 14.16
N LEU A 179 -3.00 9.59 13.02
CA LEU A 179 -4.36 9.05 12.95
C LEU A 179 -4.41 7.53 13.25
N ASN A 180 -3.29 6.90 13.61
CA ASN A 180 -3.16 5.45 13.80
C ASN A 180 -3.59 4.62 12.58
N LEU A 181 -3.53 5.20 11.37
CA LEU A 181 -3.83 4.49 10.13
C LEU A 181 -2.64 3.66 9.65
N VAL A 182 -1.40 4.06 9.98
CA VAL A 182 -0.17 3.33 9.69
C VAL A 182 0.63 3.05 10.96
N ASP A 183 1.35 1.94 11.01
CA ASP A 183 2.09 1.48 12.19
C ASP A 183 3.52 2.01 12.21
N LYS A 184 4.16 2.21 11.05
CA LYS A 184 5.52 2.75 10.99
C LYS A 184 5.71 3.66 9.79
N VAL A 185 6.48 4.72 9.98
CA VAL A 185 7.00 5.54 8.89
C VAL A 185 8.46 5.17 8.65
N ILE A 186 8.77 4.68 7.45
CA ILE A 186 10.13 4.35 7.02
C ILE A 186 10.78 5.63 6.49
N LYS A 187 12.02 5.89 6.91
CA LYS A 187 12.77 7.06 6.45
C LYS A 187 13.07 6.94 4.94
N GLU A 188 13.16 8.08 4.28
CA GLU A 188 13.64 8.17 2.91
C GLU A 188 14.94 8.97 2.86
N PRO A 189 15.76 8.76 1.81
CA PRO A 189 16.89 9.63 1.52
C PRO A 189 16.49 11.11 1.37
N LEU A 190 17.47 11.99 1.51
CA LEU A 190 17.28 13.42 1.26
C LEU A 190 16.84 13.65 -0.20
N GLY A 191 15.64 14.21 -0.39
CA GLY A 191 15.07 14.55 -1.69
C GLY A 191 13.87 13.71 -2.10
N CYS A 192 13.93 12.38 -1.97
CA CYS A 192 12.86 11.36 -2.04
C CYS A 192 13.48 9.99 -2.42
N VAL A 193 12.66 8.95 -2.57
CA VAL A 193 13.09 7.65 -3.14
C VAL A 193 13.96 7.78 -4.40
N TYR A 194 13.61 8.71 -5.30
CA TYR A 194 14.29 8.88 -6.59
C TYR A 194 15.63 9.61 -6.49
N SER A 195 15.89 10.37 -5.41
CA SER A 195 17.15 11.10 -5.26
C SER A 195 18.32 10.17 -4.96
N ASN A 196 18.07 9.06 -4.26
CA ASN A 196 19.05 8.02 -3.99
C ASN A 196 18.38 6.64 -3.89
N MET A 197 18.18 6.01 -5.05
CA MET A 197 17.54 4.69 -5.12
C MET A 197 18.34 3.61 -4.39
N LEU A 198 19.67 3.67 -4.40
CA LEU A 198 20.51 2.68 -3.74
C LEU A 198 20.37 2.77 -2.21
N GLU A 199 20.35 3.98 -1.66
CA GLU A 199 20.10 4.19 -0.24
C GLU A 199 18.67 3.78 0.15
N THR A 200 17.68 4.10 -0.68
CA THR A 200 16.30 3.65 -0.45
C THR A 200 16.20 2.13 -0.42
N TYR A 201 16.87 1.45 -1.36
CA TYR A 201 16.93 -0.01 -1.38
C TYR A 201 17.54 -0.55 -0.09
N ARG A 202 18.65 0.02 0.40
CA ARG A 202 19.29 -0.40 1.66
C ARG A 202 18.35 -0.22 2.86
N ILE A 203 17.70 0.93 2.98
CA ILE A 203 16.74 1.22 4.05
C ILE A 203 15.58 0.21 4.03
N LEU A 204 14.99 -0.03 2.85
CA LEU A 204 13.90 -0.99 2.70
C LEU A 204 14.35 -2.43 2.96
N HIS A 205 15.52 -2.81 2.46
CA HIS A 205 16.11 -4.13 2.65
C HIS A 205 16.33 -4.43 4.14
N ASP A 206 16.97 -3.52 4.87
CA ASP A 206 17.27 -3.68 6.28
C ASP A 206 15.96 -3.77 7.08
N GLN A 207 15.00 -2.90 6.77
CA GLN A 207 13.70 -2.89 7.42
C GLN A 207 12.88 -4.16 7.17
N LEU A 208 12.83 -4.63 5.92
CA LEU A 208 12.13 -5.86 5.54
C LEU A 208 12.81 -7.09 6.13
N SER A 209 14.15 -7.11 6.18
CA SER A 209 14.92 -8.22 6.76
C SER A 209 14.64 -8.39 8.25
N GLU A 210 14.61 -7.29 8.99
CA GLU A 210 14.25 -7.32 10.42
C GLU A 210 12.84 -7.87 10.64
N TRP A 211 11.87 -7.42 9.85
CA TRP A 211 10.50 -7.91 9.98
C TRP A 211 10.35 -9.35 9.56
N LEU A 212 10.94 -9.74 8.44
CA LEU A 212 10.87 -11.13 7.97
C LEU A 212 11.49 -12.08 8.99
N LYS A 213 12.60 -11.70 9.62
CA LYS A 213 13.18 -12.45 10.74
C LYS A 213 12.20 -12.55 11.91
N SER A 214 11.61 -11.44 12.33
CA SER A 214 10.60 -11.44 13.39
C SER A 214 9.33 -12.24 13.05
N CYS A 215 8.95 -12.29 11.77
CA CYS A 215 7.83 -13.08 11.27
C CYS A 215 8.20 -14.56 11.26
N TYR A 216 9.42 -14.92 10.87
CA TYR A 216 9.89 -16.30 10.88
C TYR A 216 9.86 -16.88 12.30
N ASP A 217 10.37 -16.12 13.28
CA ASP A 217 10.44 -16.58 14.67
C ASP A 217 9.05 -16.75 15.31
N ASN A 218 8.04 -15.98 14.87
CA ASN A 218 6.73 -15.87 15.53
C ASN A 218 5.57 -15.70 14.53
N LEU A 219 5.51 -16.52 13.48
CA LEU A 219 4.66 -16.29 12.31
C LEU A 219 3.16 -16.23 12.64
N PHE A 220 2.70 -17.11 13.53
CA PHE A 220 1.28 -17.25 13.88
C PHE A 220 0.93 -16.66 15.25
N GLU A 221 1.93 -16.18 15.99
CA GLU A 221 1.71 -15.76 17.37
C GLU A 221 0.98 -14.42 17.43
N GLY A 222 -0.25 -14.48 17.96
CA GLY A 222 -0.97 -13.30 18.41
C GLY A 222 -1.34 -12.32 17.31
N CYS A 223 -1.50 -12.73 16.05
CA CYS A 223 -1.73 -11.81 14.93
C CYS A 223 -3.21 -11.38 14.80
N PHE A 224 -4.13 -12.33 14.99
CA PHE A 224 -5.55 -12.12 14.71
C PHE A 224 -6.19 -11.07 15.64
N LYS A 225 -6.03 -11.22 16.96
CA LYS A 225 -6.66 -10.32 17.95
C LYS A 225 -6.18 -8.87 17.80
N PRO A 226 -4.87 -8.56 17.72
CA PRO A 226 -4.39 -7.21 17.49
C PRO A 226 -4.84 -6.64 16.16
N ARG A 227 -4.83 -7.43 15.07
CA ARG A 227 -5.34 -6.95 13.77
C ARG A 227 -6.81 -6.57 13.86
N TYR A 228 -7.64 -7.44 14.45
CA TYR A 228 -9.05 -7.16 14.65
C TYR A 228 -9.26 -5.88 15.46
N GLN A 229 -8.57 -5.75 16.60
CA GLN A 229 -8.67 -4.57 17.47
C GLN A 229 -8.24 -3.30 16.74
N LYS A 230 -7.11 -3.35 16.03
CA LYS A 230 -6.58 -2.25 15.22
C LYS A 230 -7.62 -1.71 14.26
N PHE A 231 -8.28 -2.56 13.48
CA PHE A 231 -9.32 -2.11 12.55
C PHE A 231 -10.62 -1.73 13.26
N ARG A 232 -10.97 -2.37 14.38
CA ARG A 232 -12.21 -2.10 15.12
C ARG A 232 -12.25 -0.73 15.78
N VAL A 233 -11.09 -0.20 16.19
CA VAL A 233 -10.98 1.13 16.81
C VAL A 233 -10.74 2.25 15.79
N MET A 234 -10.62 1.93 14.49
CA MET A 234 -10.51 2.95 13.45
C MET A 234 -11.86 3.63 13.24
N GLY A 235 -11.87 4.95 13.37
CA GLY A 235 -13.06 5.78 13.22
C GLY A 235 -13.40 6.52 14.51
N VAL A 236 -13.85 7.76 14.36
CA VAL A 236 -14.36 8.60 15.46
C VAL A 236 -15.80 8.93 15.13
N TYR A 237 -16.70 8.67 16.06
CA TYR A 237 -18.12 8.95 15.94
C TYR A 237 -18.67 9.39 17.29
N ASP A 238 -19.63 10.29 17.28
CA ASP A 238 -20.37 10.64 18.48
C ASP A 238 -21.32 9.49 18.83
N GLN A 239 -21.37 9.11 20.11
CA GLN A 239 -22.40 8.17 20.57
C GLN A 239 -23.73 8.91 20.58
N VAL A 240 -24.62 8.55 19.67
CA VAL A 240 -26.01 9.00 19.74
C VAL A 240 -26.64 8.27 20.92
N GLY A 241 -26.88 9.03 22.01
CA GLY A 241 -27.59 8.55 23.20
C GLY A 241 -29.07 8.32 22.95
#